data_AF-A0A4Y9YBY0-F1
#
_entry.id   AF-A0A4Y9YBY0-F1
#
_cell.length_a   1.000
_cell.length_b   1.000
_cell.length_c   1.000
_cell.angle_alpha   90.00
_cell.angle_beta   90.00
_cell.angle_gamma   90.00
#
_symmetry.space_group_name_H-M   'P 1'
#
loop_
_entity.id
_entity.type
_entity.pdbx_description
1 polymer ?
#
loop_
_entity_poly.entity_id
_entity_poly.type
_entity_poly.pdbx_seq_one_letter_code
_entity_poly.pdbx_strand_id
1 'polypeptide(L)'
;MEGEEETELRNPFPSPPSHYTKYTTHNLNLLELLRERVGDADLSTVNQYEVLMDHTDVPEWSLVQLEKPRVDWILEEGHYTVFGDTWFVKETIPSLAELGGHQLYPADPSVEHHGRGNDLRPVQARGNLELMMRRQLELRREETKAIHDKCDELEAKLSAMRGTVQKVSKANTSTREDKRPESSKAALSTEDVLCWAEEIA
;
A
#
# COMPACT_ATOMS: atom_id res chain seq x y z
N MET A 1 30.10 -12.47 4.15
CA MET A 1 28.87 -11.92 3.56
C MET A 1 27.65 -12.80 3.81
N GLU A 2 27.78 -14.10 4.12
CA GLU A 2 26.59 -14.96 4.41
C GLU A 2 25.97 -14.72 5.81
N GLY A 3 26.75 -14.26 6.80
CA GLY A 3 26.27 -14.09 8.17
C GLY A 3 25.40 -12.85 8.45
N GLU A 4 25.45 -11.82 7.59
CA GLU A 4 24.60 -10.62 7.75
C GLU A 4 23.19 -10.89 7.20
N GLU A 5 23.09 -11.54 6.03
CA GLU A 5 21.82 -11.94 5.41
C GLU A 5 20.99 -12.88 6.31
N GLU A 6 21.63 -13.83 6.99
CA GLU A 6 20.95 -14.72 7.95
C GLU A 6 20.44 -13.98 9.20
N THR A 7 21.12 -12.91 9.64
CA THR A 7 20.69 -12.09 10.77
C THR A 7 19.59 -11.10 10.40
N GLU A 8 19.60 -10.60 9.16
CA GLU A 8 18.52 -9.79 8.60
C GLU A 8 17.21 -10.60 8.49
N LEU A 9 17.29 -11.89 8.17
CA LEU A 9 16.11 -12.77 8.12
C LEU A 9 15.46 -12.97 9.50
N ARG A 10 16.21 -12.79 10.59
CA ARG A 10 15.74 -12.99 11.97
C ARG A 10 15.29 -11.70 12.65
N ASN A 11 15.66 -10.53 12.12
CA ASN A 11 15.32 -9.23 12.70
C ASN A 11 14.16 -8.59 11.93
N PRO A 12 13.04 -8.21 12.57
CA PRO A 12 11.92 -7.56 11.88
C PRO A 12 12.25 -6.13 11.40
N PHE A 13 13.38 -5.58 11.82
CA PHE A 13 13.85 -4.26 11.39
C PHE A 13 14.97 -4.43 10.35
N PRO A 14 14.86 -3.74 9.20
CA PRO A 14 15.94 -3.74 8.24
C PRO A 14 17.20 -3.12 8.87
N SER A 15 18.37 -3.59 8.45
CA SER A 15 19.62 -2.94 8.79
C SER A 15 19.63 -1.51 8.23
N PRO A 16 20.29 -0.55 8.91
CA PRO A 16 20.40 0.80 8.39
C PRO A 16 21.14 0.80 7.03
N PRO A 17 20.79 1.71 6.10
CA PRO A 17 21.40 1.74 4.77
C PRO A 17 22.92 1.86 4.83
N SER A 18 23.66 1.00 4.11
CA SER A 18 25.15 0.90 4.17
C SER A 18 25.91 2.23 4.12
N HIS A 19 25.35 3.24 3.46
CA HIS A 19 25.89 4.59 3.39
C HIS A 19 25.99 5.33 4.73
N TYR A 20 25.26 4.90 5.78
CA TYR A 20 25.30 5.55 7.10
C TYR A 20 26.71 5.58 7.69
N THR A 21 27.52 4.55 7.43
CA THR A 21 28.90 4.42 7.90
C THR A 21 29.83 5.50 7.35
N LYS A 22 29.45 6.11 6.22
CA LYS A 22 30.22 7.17 5.54
C LYS A 22 30.06 8.53 6.22
N TYR A 23 29.03 8.73 7.03
CA TYR A 23 28.74 9.98 7.73
C TYR A 23 29.63 10.14 8.97
N THR A 24 30.92 10.36 8.75
CA THR A 24 31.90 10.67 9.81
C THR A 24 32.14 12.18 9.88
N THR A 25 32.52 12.68 11.05
CA THR A 25 32.88 14.10 11.24
C THR A 25 34.00 14.53 10.28
N HIS A 26 34.95 13.64 10.02
CA HIS A 26 36.03 13.88 9.07
C HIS A 26 35.52 14.05 7.64
N ASN A 27 34.67 13.13 7.16
CA ASN A 27 34.16 13.19 5.78
C ASN A 27 33.25 14.39 5.55
N LEU A 28 32.50 14.81 6.58
CA LEU A 28 31.69 16.03 6.54
C LEU A 28 32.56 17.29 6.43
N ASN A 29 33.68 17.35 7.17
CA ASN A 29 34.64 18.44 7.05
C ASN A 29 35.31 18.47 5.68
N LEU A 30 35.64 17.30 5.11
CA LEU A 30 36.17 17.21 3.73
C LEU A 30 35.15 17.71 2.70
N LEU A 31 33.87 17.38 2.86
CA LEU A 31 32.80 17.89 2.00
C LEU A 31 32.67 19.42 2.10
N GLU A 32 32.76 19.97 3.31
CA GLU A 32 32.71 21.41 3.52
C GLU A 32 33.89 22.14 2.86
N LEU A 33 35.11 21.59 2.97
CA LEU A 33 36.29 22.10 2.30
C LEU A 33 36.21 21.97 0.78
N LEU A 34 35.66 20.86 0.28
CA LEU A 34 35.44 20.65 -1.15
C LEU A 34 34.45 21.70 -1.68
N ARG A 35 33.35 21.94 -0.97
CA ARG A 35 32.38 22.99 -1.29
C ARG A 35 33.01 24.38 -1.30
N GLU A 36 33.86 24.70 -0.32
CA GLU A 36 34.55 26.00 -0.27
C GLU A 36 35.49 26.21 -1.45
N ARG A 37 36.24 25.17 -1.85
CA ARG A 37 37.24 25.25 -2.93
C ARG A 37 36.61 25.22 -4.32
N VAL A 38 35.54 24.46 -4.50
CA VAL A 38 34.81 24.34 -5.78
C VAL A 38 33.83 25.50 -5.97
N GLY A 39 33.37 26.12 -4.87
CA GLY A 39 32.42 27.23 -4.91
C GLY A 39 31.04 26.78 -5.38
N ASP A 40 30.56 27.39 -6.45
CA ASP A 40 29.22 27.15 -7.03
C ASP A 40 29.25 26.16 -8.22
N ALA A 41 30.40 25.53 -8.50
CA ALA A 41 30.49 24.54 -9.57
C ALA A 41 29.89 23.19 -9.12
N ASP A 42 29.36 22.43 -10.08
CA ASP A 42 28.75 21.13 -9.81
C ASP A 42 29.77 20.14 -9.26
N LEU A 43 29.60 19.78 -7.99
CA LEU A 43 30.48 18.90 -7.21
C LEU A 43 30.54 17.49 -7.80
N SER A 44 29.57 17.09 -8.63
CA SER A 44 29.54 15.79 -9.32
C SER A 44 30.53 15.66 -10.47
N THR A 45 30.97 16.78 -11.05
CA THR A 45 31.84 16.81 -12.24
C THR A 45 33.32 17.03 -11.89
N VAL A 46 33.60 17.46 -10.66
CA VAL A 46 34.95 17.81 -10.21
C VAL A 46 35.69 16.61 -9.64
N ASN A 47 36.96 16.45 -10.03
CA ASN A 47 37.82 15.41 -9.48
C ASN A 47 38.22 15.75 -8.03
N GLN A 48 37.57 15.11 -7.05
CA GLN A 48 37.75 15.38 -5.63
C GLN A 48 39.21 15.26 -5.17
N TYR A 49 39.98 14.37 -5.79
CA TYR A 49 41.38 14.16 -5.45
C TYR A 49 42.26 15.33 -5.81
N GLU A 50 42.03 15.97 -6.96
CA GLU A 50 42.80 17.13 -7.42
C GLU A 50 42.54 18.35 -6.53
N VAL A 51 41.30 18.50 -6.06
CA VAL A 51 40.90 19.62 -5.19
C VAL A 51 41.41 19.44 -3.76
N LEU A 52 41.49 18.20 -3.27
CA LEU A 52 41.85 17.87 -1.89
C LEU A 52 43.23 17.18 -1.78
N MET A 53 44.17 17.47 -2.68
CA MET A 53 45.52 16.87 -2.65
C MET A 53 46.30 17.09 -1.35
N ASP A 54 45.90 18.08 -0.56
CA ASP A 54 46.51 18.38 0.74
C ASP A 54 46.20 17.33 1.83
N HIS A 55 45.16 16.51 1.63
CA HIS A 55 44.69 15.52 2.59
C HIS A 55 45.02 14.09 2.14
N THR A 56 45.56 13.29 3.06
CA THR A 56 45.95 11.88 2.83
C THR A 56 44.79 10.89 2.86
N ASP A 57 43.66 11.23 3.50
CA ASP A 57 42.56 10.30 3.78
C ASP A 57 41.30 10.61 2.94
N VAL A 58 41.49 11.01 1.67
CA VAL A 58 40.37 11.24 0.75
C VAL A 58 39.77 9.89 0.31
N PRO A 59 38.49 9.62 0.60
CA PRO A 59 37.87 8.33 0.25
C PRO A 59 37.76 8.09 -1.26
N GLU A 60 37.63 6.82 -1.67
CA GLU A 60 37.45 6.42 -3.08
C GLU A 60 36.06 6.72 -3.65
N TRP A 61 35.08 6.86 -2.77
CA TRP A 61 33.72 7.19 -3.16
C TRP A 61 33.50 8.70 -3.21
N SER A 62 32.54 9.13 -4.03
CA SER A 62 32.22 10.55 -4.23
C SER A 62 31.61 11.18 -2.98
N LEU A 63 32.25 12.24 -2.46
CA LEU A 63 31.77 12.99 -1.30
C LEU A 63 30.36 13.59 -1.50
N VAL A 64 29.93 13.80 -2.75
CA VAL A 64 28.57 14.27 -3.11
C VAL A 64 27.46 13.37 -2.53
N GLN A 65 27.75 12.10 -2.25
CA GLN A 65 26.79 11.18 -1.62
C GLN A 65 26.40 11.60 -0.18
N LEU A 66 27.18 12.45 0.48
CA LEU A 66 26.87 13.00 1.80
C LEU A 66 26.00 14.27 1.73
N GLU A 67 25.69 14.74 0.52
CA GLU A 67 24.80 15.88 0.35
C GLU A 67 23.35 15.52 0.68
N LYS A 68 22.58 16.58 0.94
CA LYS A 68 21.15 16.43 1.16
C LYS A 68 20.51 15.93 -0.14
N PRO A 69 19.60 14.93 -0.07
CA PRO A 69 18.92 14.43 -1.25
C PRO A 69 18.11 15.55 -1.92
N ARG A 70 17.96 15.45 -3.24
CA ARG A 70 17.16 16.40 -4.03
C ARG A 70 15.70 16.35 -3.58
N VAL A 71 15.13 17.52 -3.28
CA VAL A 71 13.74 17.66 -2.80
C VAL A 71 12.81 18.18 -3.91
N ASP A 72 13.36 18.55 -5.07
CA ASP A 72 12.62 19.24 -6.14
C ASP A 72 11.39 18.45 -6.61
N TRP A 73 11.56 17.16 -6.87
CA TRP A 73 10.47 16.26 -7.28
C TRP A 73 9.35 16.16 -6.23
N ILE A 74 9.68 16.20 -4.92
CA ILE A 74 8.68 16.19 -3.84
C ILE A 74 7.87 17.50 -3.85
N LEU A 75 8.52 18.63 -4.14
CA LEU A 75 7.85 19.93 -4.23
C LEU A 75 6.99 20.04 -5.50
N GLU A 76 7.46 19.50 -6.63
CA GLU A 76 6.74 19.46 -7.90
C GLU A 76 5.50 18.56 -7.83
N GLU A 77 5.62 17.36 -7.27
CA GLU A 77 4.51 16.42 -7.10
C GLU A 77 3.55 16.85 -5.97
N GLY A 78 4.01 17.67 -5.03
CA GLY A 78 3.20 18.23 -3.94
C GLY A 78 2.76 17.22 -2.88
N HIS A 79 3.24 15.98 -2.96
CA HIS A 79 3.01 14.92 -2.00
C HIS A 79 4.19 13.94 -1.95
N TYR A 80 4.32 13.18 -0.87
CA TYR A 80 5.30 12.11 -0.72
C TYR A 80 4.67 10.90 0.00
N THR A 81 5.12 9.69 -0.32
CA THR A 81 4.55 8.45 0.25
C THR A 81 5.43 7.95 1.39
N VAL A 82 4.81 7.64 2.54
CA VAL A 82 5.45 7.04 3.72
C VAL A 82 4.64 5.84 4.17
N PHE A 83 5.27 4.65 4.20
CA PHE A 83 4.63 3.40 4.64
C PHE A 83 3.27 3.08 4.00
N GLY A 84 3.09 3.47 2.74
CA GLY A 84 1.84 3.26 1.99
C GLY A 84 0.83 4.40 2.12
N ASP A 85 1.05 5.36 3.00
CA ASP A 85 0.23 6.56 3.15
C ASP A 85 0.82 7.72 2.35
N THR A 86 -0.05 8.48 1.67
CA THR A 86 0.34 9.69 0.91
C THR A 86 0.21 10.92 1.79
N TRP A 87 1.29 11.70 1.91
CA TRP A 87 1.38 12.94 2.69
C TRP A 87 1.51 14.12 1.75
N PHE A 88 0.67 15.14 1.89
CA PHE A 88 0.73 16.34 1.05
C PHE A 88 1.70 17.37 1.65
N VAL A 89 2.58 17.94 0.81
CA VAL A 89 3.58 18.94 1.23
C VAL A 89 2.91 20.24 1.68
N LYS A 90 1.81 20.62 1.02
CA LYS A 90 0.87 21.62 1.53
C LYS A 90 -0.38 20.89 2.02
N GLU A 91 -0.61 20.90 3.33
CA GLU A 91 -1.89 20.51 3.89
C GLU A 91 -2.96 21.53 3.49
N THR A 92 -3.59 21.33 2.34
CA THR A 92 -4.83 22.01 2.01
C THR A 92 -5.96 21.25 2.71
N ILE A 93 -6.44 21.79 3.82
CA ILE A 93 -7.69 21.30 4.42
C ILE A 93 -8.78 21.55 3.38
N PRO A 94 -9.42 20.50 2.81
CA PRO A 94 -10.45 20.69 1.82
C PRO A 94 -11.58 21.53 2.43
N SER A 95 -12.08 22.49 1.65
CA SER A 95 -13.19 23.31 2.11
C SER A 95 -14.42 22.42 2.34
N LEU A 96 -15.29 22.84 3.26
CA LEU A 96 -16.47 22.05 3.60
C LEU A 96 -17.42 21.85 2.39
N ALA A 97 -17.42 22.79 1.44
CA ALA A 97 -18.12 22.68 0.18
C ALA A 97 -17.51 21.63 -0.76
N GLU A 98 -16.18 21.53 -0.84
CA GLU A 98 -15.47 20.53 -1.65
C GLU A 98 -15.67 19.10 -1.11
N LEU A 99 -15.86 18.95 0.21
CA LEU A 99 -16.19 17.67 0.83
C LEU A 99 -17.68 17.28 0.66
N GLY A 100 -18.46 18.06 -0.09
CA GLY A 100 -19.88 17.82 -0.33
C GLY A 100 -20.80 18.24 0.84
N GLY A 101 -20.29 19.02 1.79
CA GLY A 101 -21.07 19.62 2.86
C GLY A 101 -21.80 20.88 2.39
N HIS A 102 -23.10 20.99 2.66
CA HIS A 102 -23.83 22.23 2.38
C HIS A 102 -23.37 23.31 3.37
N GLN A 103 -22.71 24.33 2.85
CA GLN A 103 -22.16 25.45 3.60
C GLN A 103 -23.30 26.38 4.04
N LEU A 104 -23.70 26.33 5.33
CA LEU A 104 -24.85 27.10 5.85
C LEU A 104 -24.51 28.56 6.24
N TYR A 105 -23.23 28.94 6.18
CA TYR A 105 -22.76 30.29 6.46
C TYR A 105 -21.93 30.86 5.30
N PRO A 106 -21.89 32.19 5.10
CA PRO A 106 -21.10 32.83 4.05
C PRO A 106 -19.60 32.54 4.21
N ALA A 107 -18.87 32.34 3.10
CA ALA A 107 -17.44 32.01 3.13
C ALA A 107 -16.52 33.15 3.61
N ASP A 108 -17.04 34.39 3.71
CA ASP A 108 -16.27 35.57 4.09
C ASP A 108 -16.31 35.80 5.62
N PRO A 109 -15.17 35.69 6.33
CA PRO A 109 -15.10 35.91 7.78
C PRO A 109 -15.35 37.36 8.19
N SER A 110 -15.33 38.33 7.26
CA SER A 110 -15.56 39.75 7.55
C SER A 110 -17.04 40.11 7.74
N VAL A 111 -17.97 39.22 7.35
CA VAL A 111 -19.42 39.49 7.34
C VAL A 111 -20.15 38.86 8.54
N GLU A 112 -19.44 38.11 9.40
CA GLU A 112 -20.08 37.42 10.53
C GLU A 112 -20.05 38.21 11.85
N HIS A 113 -21.25 38.59 12.30
CA HIS A 113 -21.55 38.78 13.71
C HIS A 113 -21.24 37.47 14.44
N HIS A 114 -20.06 37.38 15.08
CA HIS A 114 -19.41 36.16 15.59
C HIS A 114 -20.32 35.22 16.41
N GLY A 115 -21.44 35.71 16.94
CA GLY A 115 -22.46 34.90 17.62
C GLY A 115 -23.21 33.92 16.71
N ARG A 116 -23.62 34.34 15.50
CA ARG A 116 -24.50 33.52 14.63
C ARG A 116 -23.77 32.34 13.97
N GLY A 117 -22.52 32.52 13.54
CA GLY A 117 -21.70 31.43 13.01
C GLY A 117 -21.43 30.35 14.07
N ASN A 118 -21.27 30.75 15.33
CA ASN A 118 -21.04 29.82 16.44
C ASN A 118 -22.26 28.91 16.72
N ASP A 119 -23.48 29.44 16.60
CA ASP A 119 -24.71 28.69 16.83
C ASP A 119 -25.01 27.67 15.71
N LEU A 120 -24.54 27.93 14.49
CA LEU A 120 -24.80 27.08 13.32
C LEU A 120 -23.79 25.93 13.16
N ARG A 121 -22.57 26.06 13.74
CA ARG A 121 -21.55 24.99 13.76
C ARG A 121 -22.05 23.63 14.25
N PRO A 122 -22.74 23.51 15.41
CA PRO A 122 -23.23 22.21 15.88
C PRO A 122 -24.33 21.63 14.98
N VAL A 123 -25.17 22.46 14.35
CA VAL A 123 -26.23 22.01 13.45
C VAL A 123 -25.64 21.48 12.14
N GLN A 124 -24.64 22.17 11.58
CA GLN A 124 -23.95 21.73 10.37
C GLN A 124 -23.16 20.43 10.58
N ALA A 125 -22.47 20.30 11.71
CA ALA A 125 -21.76 19.08 12.06
C ALA A 125 -22.71 17.87 12.15
N ARG A 126 -23.91 18.05 12.72
CA ARG A 126 -24.96 17.02 12.76
C ARG A 126 -25.44 16.63 11.36
N GLY A 127 -25.73 17.60 10.51
CA GLY A 127 -26.16 17.35 9.14
C GLY A 127 -25.12 16.59 8.31
N ASN A 128 -23.84 16.97 8.44
CA ASN A 128 -22.74 16.28 7.76
C ASN A 128 -22.55 14.84 8.26
N LEU A 129 -22.64 14.62 9.58
CA LEU A 129 -22.57 13.28 10.16
C LEU A 129 -23.73 12.40 9.69
N GLU A 130 -24.94 12.94 9.67
CA GLU A 130 -26.12 12.22 9.17
C GLU A 130 -25.94 11.80 7.71
N LEU A 131 -25.43 12.69 6.86
CA LEU A 131 -25.13 12.39 5.46
C LEU A 131 -24.07 11.29 5.33
N MET A 132 -22.97 11.38 6.09
CA MET A 132 -21.90 10.38 6.08
C MET A 132 -22.42 9.00 6.51
N MET A 133 -23.20 8.94 7.59
CA MET A 133 -23.77 7.69 8.11
C MET A 133 -24.78 7.08 7.14
N ARG A 134 -25.63 7.89 6.50
CA ARG A 134 -26.54 7.42 5.45
C ARG A 134 -25.77 6.82 4.26
N ARG A 135 -24.70 7.47 3.81
CA ARG A 135 -23.84 6.97 2.74
C ARG A 135 -23.18 5.63 3.10
N GLN A 136 -22.67 5.49 4.32
CA GLN A 136 -22.10 4.22 4.79
C GLN A 136 -23.13 3.09 4.81
N LEU A 137 -24.37 3.40 5.22
CA LEU A 137 -25.46 2.41 5.21
C LEU A 137 -25.85 2.01 3.79
N GLU A 138 -25.89 2.95 2.84
CA GLU A 138 -26.15 2.66 1.44
C GLU A 138 -25.08 1.75 0.85
N LEU A 139 -23.80 2.08 1.07
CA LEU A 139 -22.67 1.26 0.61
C LEU A 139 -22.74 -0.17 1.17
N ARG A 140 -22.99 -0.33 2.48
CA ARG A 140 -23.14 -1.67 3.07
C ARG A 140 -24.33 -2.44 2.49
N ARG A 141 -25.44 -1.76 2.19
CA ARG A 141 -26.59 -2.38 1.51
C ARG A 141 -26.23 -2.82 0.10
N GLU A 142 -25.51 -1.99 -0.66
CA GLU A 142 -25.03 -2.33 -2.00
C GLU A 142 -24.06 -3.52 -1.97
N GLU A 143 -23.09 -3.52 -1.06
CA GLU A 143 -22.16 -4.63 -0.85
C GLU A 143 -22.90 -5.93 -0.50
N THR A 144 -23.83 -5.88 0.46
CA THR A 144 -24.62 -7.07 0.82
C THR A 144 -25.46 -7.55 -0.35
N LYS A 145 -26.10 -6.65 -1.11
CA LYS A 145 -26.86 -7.02 -2.31
C LYS A 145 -25.96 -7.70 -3.33
N ALA A 146 -24.78 -7.15 -3.60
CA ALA A 146 -23.82 -7.74 -4.52
C ALA A 146 -23.37 -9.15 -4.09
N ILE A 147 -23.20 -9.38 -2.78
CA ILE A 147 -22.91 -10.71 -2.24
C ILE A 147 -24.08 -11.67 -2.49
N HIS A 148 -25.32 -11.25 -2.22
CA HIS A 148 -26.50 -12.10 -2.47
C HIS A 148 -26.65 -12.44 -3.97
N ASP A 149 -26.52 -11.45 -4.85
CA ASP A 149 -26.57 -11.66 -6.31
C ASP A 149 -25.49 -12.66 -6.76
N LYS A 150 -24.29 -12.61 -6.15
CA LYS A 150 -23.20 -13.56 -6.40
C LYS A 150 -23.48 -14.96 -5.86
N CYS A 151 -24.09 -15.07 -4.69
CA CYS A 151 -24.53 -16.35 -4.14
C CYS A 151 -25.58 -17.01 -5.06
N ASP A 152 -26.57 -16.25 -5.52
CA ASP A 152 -27.60 -16.74 -6.45
C ASP A 152 -26.99 -17.22 -7.79
N GLU A 153 -26.02 -16.47 -8.32
CA GLU A 153 -25.26 -16.85 -9.53
C GLU A 153 -24.50 -18.18 -9.32
N LEU A 154 -23.86 -18.35 -8.16
CA LEU A 154 -23.13 -19.58 -7.81
C LEU A 154 -24.09 -20.76 -7.62
N GLU A 155 -25.21 -20.58 -6.95
CA GLU A 155 -26.24 -21.62 -6.78
C GLU A 155 -26.82 -22.06 -8.13
N ALA A 156 -27.08 -21.12 -9.05
CA ALA A 156 -27.51 -21.43 -10.40
C ALA A 156 -26.45 -22.28 -11.16
N LYS A 157 -25.17 -21.91 -11.07
CA LYS A 157 -24.07 -22.68 -11.69
C LYS A 157 -23.94 -24.08 -11.06
N LEU A 158 -23.99 -24.19 -9.74
CA LEU A 158 -23.92 -25.47 -9.02
C LEU A 158 -25.09 -26.38 -9.37
N SER A 159 -26.31 -25.86 -9.45
CA SER A 159 -27.49 -26.65 -9.84
C SER A 159 -27.42 -27.14 -11.29
N ALA A 160 -26.91 -26.31 -12.21
CA ALA A 160 -26.65 -26.71 -13.59
C ALA A 160 -25.61 -27.83 -13.68
N MET A 161 -24.47 -27.70 -12.98
CA MET A 161 -23.43 -28.74 -12.92
C MET A 161 -23.95 -30.03 -12.27
N ARG A 162 -24.76 -29.93 -11.20
CA ARG A 162 -25.41 -31.09 -10.60
C ARG A 162 -26.35 -31.77 -11.60
N GLY A 163 -27.08 -31.00 -12.40
CA GLY A 163 -27.92 -31.50 -13.48
C GLY A 163 -27.13 -32.21 -14.58
N THR A 164 -25.98 -31.69 -15.00
CA THR A 164 -25.11 -32.36 -15.99
C THR A 164 -24.53 -33.66 -15.43
N VAL A 165 -24.05 -33.66 -14.17
CA VAL A 165 -23.56 -34.87 -13.49
C VAL A 165 -24.65 -35.92 -13.38
N GLN A 166 -25.88 -35.56 -13.01
CA GLN A 166 -27.01 -36.49 -12.96
C GLN A 166 -27.42 -37.04 -14.35
N LYS A 167 -27.26 -36.24 -15.42
CA LYS A 167 -27.48 -36.72 -16.79
C LYS A 167 -26.40 -37.70 -17.22
N VAL A 168 -25.13 -37.40 -16.94
CA VAL A 168 -23.99 -38.28 -17.25
C VAL A 168 -24.08 -39.58 -16.46
N SER A 169 -24.45 -39.54 -15.17
CA SER A 169 -24.63 -40.75 -14.37
C SER A 169 -25.79 -41.61 -14.88
N LYS A 170 -26.93 -41.01 -15.26
CA LYS A 170 -28.07 -41.73 -15.86
C LYS A 170 -27.75 -42.34 -17.23
N ALA A 171 -26.98 -41.65 -18.06
CA ALA A 171 -26.51 -42.17 -19.35
C ALA A 171 -25.51 -43.33 -19.19
N ASN A 172 -24.67 -43.29 -18.15
CA ASN A 172 -23.79 -44.41 -17.81
C ASN A 172 -24.55 -45.61 -17.22
N THR A 173 -25.69 -45.42 -16.55
CA THR A 173 -26.51 -46.54 -16.07
C THR A 173 -27.28 -47.27 -17.18
N SER A 174 -27.58 -46.63 -18.32
CA SER A 174 -28.25 -47.30 -19.45
C SER A 174 -27.30 -48.07 -20.38
N THR A 175 -25.98 -47.97 -20.18
CA THR A 175 -24.98 -48.67 -21.01
C THR A 175 -24.25 -49.78 -20.25
N ARG A 176 -24.65 -50.08 -19.01
CA ARG A 176 -24.00 -51.10 -18.18
C ARG A 176 -25.02 -51.91 -17.38
N GLU A 177 -25.92 -52.58 -18.09
CA GLU A 177 -26.42 -53.88 -17.61
C GLU A 177 -25.49 -54.97 -18.17
N ASP A 178 -24.51 -55.38 -17.37
CA ASP A 178 -24.52 -56.71 -16.73
C ASP A 178 -23.12 -56.99 -16.13
N LYS A 179 -23.11 -57.78 -15.06
CA LYS A 179 -22.02 -58.10 -14.12
C LYS A 179 -21.71 -57.03 -13.08
N ARG A 180 -22.45 -57.17 -11.98
CA ARG A 180 -21.99 -56.92 -10.61
C ARG A 180 -20.68 -57.69 -10.34
N PRO A 181 -19.58 -57.00 -10.00
CA PRO A 181 -18.75 -57.42 -8.88
C PRO A 181 -19.15 -56.58 -7.67
N GLU A 182 -19.19 -57.23 -6.51
CA GLU A 182 -19.43 -56.57 -5.24
C GLU A 182 -18.29 -55.58 -4.95
N SER A 183 -18.58 -54.28 -5.06
CA SER A 183 -17.68 -53.25 -4.56
C SER A 183 -17.96 -53.07 -3.08
N SER A 184 -17.06 -53.58 -2.26
CA SER A 184 -16.96 -53.24 -0.85
C SER A 184 -17.00 -51.71 -0.68
N LYS A 185 -17.67 -51.26 0.38
CA LYS A 185 -17.58 -49.90 0.88
C LYS A 185 -16.14 -49.68 1.38
N ALA A 186 -15.22 -49.28 0.50
CA ALA A 186 -13.96 -48.71 0.94
C ALA A 186 -14.27 -47.31 1.47
N ALA A 187 -14.20 -47.15 2.80
CA ALA A 187 -14.18 -45.83 3.40
C ALA A 187 -12.93 -45.12 2.87
N LEU A 188 -13.10 -43.94 2.26
CA LEU A 188 -12.00 -43.06 1.86
C LEU A 188 -11.08 -42.86 3.09
N SER A 189 -9.83 -43.31 2.98
CA SER A 189 -8.84 -43.19 4.06
C SER A 189 -8.33 -41.75 4.11
N THR A 190 -7.92 -41.29 5.29
CA THR A 190 -7.21 -40.02 5.44
C THR A 190 -5.91 -39.97 4.63
N GLU A 191 -5.35 -41.13 4.30
CA GLU A 191 -4.17 -41.27 3.44
C GLU A 191 -4.47 -40.90 1.99
N ASP A 192 -5.67 -41.20 1.48
CA ASP A 192 -6.09 -40.83 0.12
C ASP A 192 -6.22 -39.30 -0.03
N VAL A 193 -6.66 -38.63 1.05
CA VAL A 193 -6.79 -37.17 1.09
C VAL A 193 -5.42 -36.48 1.16
N LEU A 194 -4.47 -37.08 1.88
CA LEU A 194 -3.10 -36.56 1.97
C LEU A 194 -2.34 -36.74 0.66
N CYS A 195 -2.51 -37.88 -0.02
CA CYS A 195 -1.90 -38.12 -1.31
C CYS A 195 -2.38 -37.11 -2.37
N TRP A 196 -3.66 -36.73 -2.33
CA TRP A 196 -4.20 -35.70 -3.22
C TRP A 196 -3.68 -34.29 -2.91
N ALA A 197 -3.43 -33.99 -1.62
CA ALA A 197 -2.89 -32.69 -1.20
C ALA A 197 -1.43 -32.47 -1.63
N GLU A 198 -0.63 -33.53 -1.71
CA GLU A 198 0.76 -33.48 -2.19
C GLU A 198 0.85 -33.37 -3.72
N GLU A 199 -0.14 -33.85 -4.47
CA GLU A 199 -0.15 -33.79 -5.94
C GLU A 199 -0.50 -32.38 -6.49
N ILE A 200 -1.05 -31.50 -5.65
CA ILE A 200 -1.50 -30.15 -6.01
C ILE A 200 -0.52 -29.04 -5.56
N ALA A 201 0.46 -29.38 -4.71
CA ALA A 201 1.54 -28.49 -4.28
C ALA A 201 2.71 -28.52 -5.26
#